data_AF-A0A314UDH0-F1
#
_entry.id   AF-A0A314UDH0-F1
#
_cell.length_a   1.000
_cell.length_b   1.000
_cell.length_c   1.000
_cell.angle_alpha   90.00
_cell.angle_beta   90.00
_cell.angle_gamma   90.00
#
_symmetry.space_group_name_H-M   'P 1'
#
loop_
_entity.id
_entity.type
_entity.pdbx_description
1 polymer ?
#
loop_
_entity_poly.entity_id
_entity_poly.type
_entity_poly.pdbx_seq_one_letter_code
_entity_poly.pdbx_strand_id
1 'polypeptide(L)'
;MTVGAGTLDRDFPAYALLGNKKRFTGVSLYSGTGMGNKPVQLVYNKGSNSSSNLCLPGSLEPEHVRGKVVVCDRGINARVEKGGVVRAAGGIGMILANTAASGEELVADSHLLPAVAVGMRVGDLIREYVQHDSNPTALISFGGTVLNVRPSPVVAAFSSRGPNLVTPQILKPDVIGPGVNILAGWSESIGPTGLEEDTRKSQFNIMSGTSMSCPHISGLAALLKAAHPEWSPSAIKSALMTTAYTQDNTKSPLKDAADGSLSNPWAHGSGHVEPQKALSPGLVYDISTDDYVAFLCSLEYTLEHVQAIVKKPNVTCSRNIQTLANSTTLHFRWCSGTNGL
;
A
#
# COMPACT_ATOMS: atom_id res chain seq x y z
N MET A 1 2.45 -14.40 10.93
CA MET A 1 1.30 -14.02 10.08
C MET A 1 1.75 -12.92 9.14
N THR A 2 1.38 -12.98 7.87
CA THR A 2 1.75 -12.02 6.81
C THR A 2 0.57 -11.16 6.44
N VAL A 3 0.77 -9.84 6.43
CA VAL A 3 -0.32 -8.86 6.34
C VAL A 3 -0.15 -8.01 5.08
N GLY A 4 -1.18 -7.97 4.24
CA GLY A 4 -1.29 -7.02 3.14
C GLY A 4 -1.99 -5.72 3.55
N ALA A 5 -1.95 -4.72 2.68
CA ALA A 5 -2.52 -3.40 2.94
C ALA A 5 -3.84 -3.17 2.21
N GLY A 6 -4.84 -2.68 2.95
CA GLY A 6 -6.11 -2.19 2.44
C GLY A 6 -6.33 -0.71 2.79
N THR A 7 -7.22 -0.05 2.03
CA THR A 7 -7.66 1.32 2.31
C THR A 7 -8.66 1.39 3.47
N LEU A 8 -8.87 2.61 3.94
CA LEU A 8 -9.95 3.01 4.84
C LEU A 8 -11.09 3.65 4.02
N ASP A 9 -12.21 3.98 4.65
CA ASP A 9 -13.27 4.81 4.04
C ASP A 9 -12.98 6.32 4.19
N ARG A 10 -11.71 6.66 4.44
CA ARG A 10 -11.19 8.02 4.51
C ARG A 10 -10.22 8.29 3.37
N ASP A 11 -10.32 9.46 2.76
CA ASP A 11 -9.41 9.91 1.72
C ASP A 11 -9.08 11.41 1.84
N PHE A 12 -8.06 11.84 1.11
CA PHE A 12 -7.54 13.21 1.08
C PHE A 12 -7.57 13.77 -0.35
N PRO A 13 -8.77 14.04 -0.90
CA PRO A 13 -8.90 14.42 -2.28
C PRO A 13 -8.22 15.77 -2.58
N ALA A 14 -7.57 15.83 -3.72
CA ALA A 14 -7.06 17.04 -4.33
C ALA A 14 -7.46 17.06 -5.81
N TYR A 15 -7.39 18.22 -6.44
CA TYR A 15 -7.91 18.40 -7.79
C TYR A 15 -6.97 19.22 -8.65
N ALA A 16 -6.80 18.80 -9.91
CA ALA A 16 -6.17 19.59 -10.96
C ALA A 16 -7.25 20.10 -11.92
N LEU A 17 -7.49 21.41 -11.93
CA LEU A 17 -8.32 22.07 -12.94
C LEU A 17 -7.41 22.61 -14.05
N LEU A 18 -7.58 22.11 -15.26
CA LEU A 18 -6.81 22.53 -16.42
C LEU A 18 -7.45 23.71 -17.15
N GLY A 19 -6.67 24.43 -17.96
CA GLY A 19 -7.14 25.56 -18.77
C GLY A 19 -8.26 25.21 -19.76
N ASN A 20 -8.32 23.95 -20.21
CA ASN A 20 -9.41 23.42 -21.04
C ASN A 20 -10.68 23.07 -20.24
N LYS A 21 -10.78 23.51 -18.98
CA LYS A 21 -11.88 23.29 -18.04
C LYS A 21 -12.08 21.84 -17.57
N LYS A 22 -11.23 20.90 -17.98
CA LYS A 22 -11.24 19.55 -17.42
C LYS A 22 -10.74 19.61 -15.97
N ARG A 23 -11.50 19.00 -15.06
CA ARG A 23 -11.13 18.83 -13.66
C ARG A 23 -10.84 17.37 -13.39
N PHE A 24 -9.63 17.09 -12.91
CA PHE A 24 -9.20 15.76 -12.52
C PHE A 24 -9.09 15.63 -11.01
N THR A 25 -9.48 14.47 -10.51
CA THR A 25 -9.39 14.11 -9.09
C THR A 25 -8.10 13.34 -8.84
N GLY A 26 -7.44 13.65 -7.74
CA GLY A 26 -6.25 12.99 -7.23
C GLY A 26 -6.22 13.07 -5.71
N VAL A 27 -5.04 12.89 -5.11
CA VAL A 27 -4.86 12.94 -3.64
C VAL A 27 -3.69 13.84 -3.24
N SER A 28 -3.75 14.39 -2.03
CA SER A 28 -2.66 15.16 -1.43
C SER A 28 -2.85 15.34 0.08
N LEU A 29 -1.75 15.35 0.83
CA LEU A 29 -1.74 15.80 2.23
C LEU A 29 -1.21 17.23 2.37
N TYR A 30 -1.06 17.98 1.27
CA TYR A 30 -0.64 19.37 1.34
C TYR A 30 -1.64 20.21 2.13
N SER A 31 -1.17 20.84 3.21
CA SER A 31 -1.99 21.66 4.12
C SER A 31 -1.51 23.12 4.22
N GLY A 32 -0.60 23.55 3.34
CA GLY A 32 -0.06 24.90 3.33
C GLY A 32 -0.92 25.90 2.56
N THR A 33 -0.38 27.11 2.38
CA THR A 33 -0.96 28.14 1.50
C THR A 33 -0.95 27.64 0.06
N GLY A 34 -2.11 27.27 -0.49
CA GLY A 34 -2.24 26.83 -1.89
C GLY A 34 -1.70 27.85 -2.91
N MET A 35 -1.80 27.53 -4.19
CA MET A 35 -1.24 28.36 -5.28
C MET A 35 -2.10 29.57 -5.69
N GLY A 36 -3.01 30.02 -4.82
CA GLY A 36 -4.02 31.04 -5.13
C GLY A 36 -5.19 30.48 -5.96
N ASN A 37 -5.99 31.37 -6.57
CA ASN A 37 -7.21 31.02 -7.30
C ASN A 37 -7.10 31.19 -8.83
N LYS A 38 -5.95 31.64 -9.33
CA LYS A 38 -5.73 31.88 -10.76
C LYS A 38 -4.98 30.68 -11.36
N PRO A 39 -5.46 30.11 -12.47
CA PRO A 39 -4.67 29.15 -13.23
C PRO A 39 -3.35 29.78 -13.67
N VAL A 40 -2.27 29.01 -13.60
CA VAL A 40 -0.92 29.41 -14.03
C VAL A 40 -0.42 28.44 -15.07
N GLN A 41 0.66 28.79 -15.77
CA GLN A 41 1.23 27.92 -16.80
C GLN A 41 1.57 26.54 -16.23
N LEU A 42 1.25 25.51 -17.01
CA LEU A 42 1.56 24.12 -16.73
C LEU A 42 2.68 23.68 -17.68
N VAL A 43 3.73 23.06 -17.15
CA VAL A 43 4.88 22.60 -17.94
C VAL A 43 5.19 21.15 -17.67
N TYR A 44 5.76 20.47 -18.67
CA TYR A 44 6.19 19.09 -18.60
C TYR A 44 7.49 18.93 -19.41
N ASN A 45 8.41 18.12 -18.90
CA ASN A 45 9.68 17.79 -19.56
C ASN A 45 10.47 19.04 -20.02
N LYS A 46 10.69 19.98 -19.10
CA LYS A 46 11.39 21.26 -19.33
C LYS A 46 12.77 21.27 -18.67
N GLY A 47 13.67 20.44 -19.19
CA GLY A 47 15.08 20.42 -18.82
C GLY A 47 15.95 19.93 -19.98
N SER A 48 17.25 20.17 -19.87
CA SER A 48 18.25 19.82 -20.88
C SER A 48 18.59 18.34 -20.97
N ASN A 49 18.07 17.50 -20.06
CA ASN A 49 18.35 16.07 -20.00
C ASN A 49 17.07 15.23 -20.02
N SER A 50 17.23 13.94 -20.35
CA SER A 50 16.13 12.97 -20.46
C SER A 50 15.45 12.61 -19.13
N SER A 51 15.88 13.21 -18.01
CA SER A 51 15.33 12.95 -16.67
C SER A 51 14.45 14.06 -16.12
N SER A 52 14.24 15.15 -16.88
CA SER A 52 13.43 16.28 -16.43
C SER A 52 11.95 15.94 -16.24
N ASN A 53 11.44 14.92 -16.94
CA ASN A 53 10.10 14.38 -16.73
C ASN A 53 9.94 13.77 -15.32
N LEU A 54 11.00 13.21 -14.75
CA LEU A 54 11.00 12.65 -13.40
C LEU A 54 11.26 13.70 -12.32
N CYS A 55 11.60 14.94 -12.68
CA CYS A 55 11.96 15.99 -11.72
C CYS A 55 13.07 15.54 -10.75
N LEU A 56 14.11 14.90 -11.30
CA LEU A 56 15.31 14.53 -10.54
C LEU A 56 16.09 15.77 -10.09
N PRO A 57 16.86 15.71 -9.00
CA PRO A 57 17.75 16.80 -8.60
C PRO A 57 18.63 17.28 -9.76
N GLY A 58 18.64 18.59 -10.00
CA GLY A 58 19.42 19.23 -11.09
C GLY A 58 18.86 19.05 -12.51
N SER A 59 17.69 18.41 -12.68
CA SER A 59 17.11 18.17 -14.02
C SER A 59 16.21 19.29 -14.55
N LEU A 60 15.75 20.21 -13.69
CA LEU A 60 14.81 21.28 -14.05
C LEU A 60 15.54 22.60 -14.29
N GLU A 61 15.21 23.28 -15.38
CA GLU A 61 15.75 24.60 -15.71
C GLU A 61 14.89 25.71 -15.09
N PRO A 62 15.42 26.54 -14.17
CA PRO A 62 14.63 27.54 -13.46
C PRO A 62 13.91 28.54 -14.36
N GLU A 63 14.50 28.91 -15.50
CA GLU A 63 13.90 29.84 -16.48
C GLU A 63 12.58 29.29 -17.06
N HIS A 64 12.49 27.96 -17.20
CA HIS A 64 11.31 27.30 -17.75
C HIS A 64 10.25 26.95 -16.70
N VAL A 65 10.62 26.88 -15.42
CA VAL A 65 9.78 26.35 -14.32
C VAL A 65 9.29 27.44 -13.35
N ARG A 66 10.02 28.54 -13.19
CA ARG A 66 9.71 29.57 -12.19
C ARG A 66 8.29 30.13 -12.35
N GLY A 67 7.51 30.09 -11.27
CA GLY A 67 6.13 30.60 -11.25
C GLY A 67 5.09 29.69 -11.92
N LYS A 68 5.44 28.43 -12.24
CA LYS A 68 4.58 27.49 -12.98
C LYS A 68 4.25 26.24 -12.17
N VAL A 69 3.26 25.49 -12.65
CA VAL A 69 2.99 24.11 -12.19
C VAL A 69 3.80 23.15 -13.06
N VAL A 70 4.46 22.17 -12.45
CA VAL A 70 5.26 21.17 -13.16
C VAL A 70 4.58 19.80 -13.09
N VAL A 71 4.41 19.13 -14.22
CA VAL A 71 4.06 17.72 -14.26
C VAL A 71 5.33 16.90 -14.06
N CYS A 72 5.32 16.02 -13.06
CA CYS A 72 6.42 15.11 -12.76
C CYS A 72 5.92 13.66 -12.81
N ASP A 73 6.65 12.78 -13.47
CA ASP A 73 6.36 11.35 -13.51
C ASP A 73 6.82 10.67 -12.22
N ARG A 74 6.00 9.75 -11.72
CA ARG A 74 6.39 8.87 -10.62
C ARG A 74 7.43 7.84 -11.08
N GLY A 75 8.49 7.69 -10.29
CA GLY A 75 9.54 6.70 -10.50
C GLY A 75 10.90 7.20 -10.02
N ILE A 76 11.86 6.28 -9.91
CA ILE A 76 13.28 6.47 -9.54
C ILE A 76 13.49 7.09 -8.15
N ASN A 77 13.12 8.35 -7.96
CA ASN A 77 13.31 9.10 -6.72
C ASN A 77 11.98 9.28 -5.95
N ALA A 78 12.05 9.75 -4.71
CA ALA A 78 10.88 9.80 -3.84
C ALA A 78 9.83 10.80 -4.33
N ARG A 79 8.53 10.47 -4.16
CA ARG A 79 7.41 11.33 -4.60
C ARG A 79 7.47 12.73 -4.00
N VAL A 80 7.85 12.82 -2.73
CA VAL A 80 8.00 14.09 -2.00
C VAL A 80 9.25 14.87 -2.42
N GLU A 81 10.35 14.18 -2.77
CA GLU A 81 11.61 14.78 -3.22
C GLU A 81 11.43 15.49 -4.57
N LYS A 82 10.65 14.91 -5.49
CA LYS A 82 10.25 15.59 -6.75
C LYS A 82 9.63 16.95 -6.48
N GLY A 83 8.80 17.03 -5.44
CA GLY A 83 8.25 18.30 -4.97
C GLY A 83 9.33 19.26 -4.47
N GLY A 84 10.27 18.77 -3.65
CA GLY A 84 11.44 19.55 -3.22
C GLY A 84 12.21 20.16 -4.40
N VAL A 85 12.47 19.35 -5.45
CA VAL A 85 13.15 19.79 -6.68
C VAL A 85 12.35 20.85 -7.44
N VAL A 86 11.04 20.66 -7.64
CA VAL A 86 10.18 21.65 -8.29
C VAL A 86 10.19 22.97 -7.52
N ARG A 87 10.10 22.92 -6.19
CA ARG A 87 10.16 24.09 -5.32
C ARG A 87 11.51 24.80 -5.44
N ALA A 88 12.61 24.07 -5.42
CA ALA A 88 13.96 24.62 -5.54
C ALA A 88 14.20 25.31 -6.90
N ALA A 89 13.59 24.81 -7.98
CA ALA A 89 13.62 25.45 -9.29
C ALA A 89 12.69 26.69 -9.42
N GLY A 90 11.94 27.03 -8.36
CA GLY A 90 11.01 28.16 -8.31
C GLY A 90 9.60 27.86 -8.82
N GLY A 91 9.26 26.58 -9.03
CA GLY A 91 7.90 26.14 -9.35
C GLY A 91 6.96 26.34 -8.16
N ILE A 92 5.69 26.62 -8.46
CA ILE A 92 4.66 26.95 -7.45
C ILE A 92 3.61 25.85 -7.26
N GLY A 93 3.66 24.81 -8.09
CA GLY A 93 2.76 23.67 -8.03
C GLY A 93 3.38 22.43 -8.68
N MET A 94 2.92 21.25 -8.29
CA MET A 94 3.31 19.98 -8.93
C MET A 94 2.11 19.07 -9.18
N ILE A 95 2.03 18.49 -10.36
CA ILE A 95 1.14 17.35 -10.63
C ILE A 95 2.02 16.11 -10.72
N LEU A 96 1.90 15.20 -9.75
CA LEU A 96 2.61 13.93 -9.77
C LEU A 96 1.77 12.90 -10.52
N ALA A 97 2.21 12.52 -11.72
CA ALA A 97 1.52 11.58 -12.58
C ALA A 97 2.11 10.18 -12.43
N ASN A 98 1.27 9.19 -12.11
CA ASN A 98 1.69 7.80 -12.19
C ASN A 98 2.05 7.42 -13.65
N THR A 99 2.91 6.40 -13.76
CA THR A 99 3.27 5.73 -15.01
C THR A 99 2.68 4.32 -15.02
N ALA A 100 2.83 3.61 -16.14
CA ALA A 100 2.42 2.20 -16.25
C ALA A 100 2.97 1.31 -15.13
N ALA A 101 4.18 1.61 -14.63
CA ALA A 101 4.80 0.86 -13.54
C ALA A 101 4.11 1.06 -12.18
N SER A 102 3.33 2.14 -12.00
CA SER A 102 2.62 2.46 -10.75
C SER A 102 1.11 2.33 -10.84
N GLY A 103 0.55 2.16 -12.05
CA GLY A 103 -0.88 1.95 -12.27
C GLY A 103 -1.76 3.11 -11.76
N GLU A 104 -2.95 2.76 -11.27
CA GLU A 104 -3.97 3.72 -10.84
C GLU A 104 -3.88 4.11 -9.36
N GLU A 105 -2.92 3.56 -8.62
CA GLU A 105 -2.86 3.75 -7.17
C GLU A 105 -2.49 5.17 -6.76
N LEU A 106 -3.29 5.70 -5.84
CA LEU A 106 -3.08 6.99 -5.24
C LEU A 106 -2.59 6.85 -3.80
N VAL A 107 -1.46 7.49 -3.49
CA VAL A 107 -0.95 7.63 -2.13
C VAL A 107 -0.85 9.12 -1.85
N ALA A 108 -1.50 9.57 -0.78
CA ALA A 108 -1.46 10.97 -0.39
C ALA A 108 -0.15 11.23 0.36
N ASP A 109 0.68 12.15 -0.15
CA ASP A 109 1.94 12.52 0.48
C ASP A 109 1.90 13.97 0.99
N SER A 110 2.66 14.23 2.06
CA SER A 110 2.81 15.53 2.71
C SER A 110 3.77 16.45 1.93
N HIS A 111 3.44 16.78 0.69
CA HIS A 111 4.31 17.59 -0.18
C HIS A 111 4.72 18.95 0.43
N LEU A 112 5.86 19.47 -0.03
CA LEU A 112 6.47 20.73 0.41
C LEU A 112 5.98 21.97 -0.36
N LEU A 113 5.17 21.75 -1.40
CA LEU A 113 4.48 22.76 -2.19
C LEU A 113 3.09 22.23 -2.58
N PRO A 114 2.18 23.09 -3.11
CA PRO A 114 0.89 22.62 -3.63
C PRO A 114 1.09 21.51 -4.66
N ALA A 115 0.62 20.30 -4.35
CA ALA A 115 0.81 19.18 -5.25
C ALA A 115 -0.37 18.21 -5.22
N VAL A 116 -0.67 17.59 -6.36
CA VAL A 116 -1.72 16.56 -6.49
C VAL A 116 -1.14 15.33 -7.18
N ALA A 117 -1.33 14.16 -6.58
CA ALA A 117 -0.98 12.88 -7.20
C ALA A 117 -2.18 12.32 -7.96
N VAL A 118 -1.96 11.87 -9.20
CA VAL A 118 -2.99 11.32 -10.09
C VAL A 118 -2.59 9.94 -10.64
N GLY A 119 -3.59 9.11 -10.93
CA GLY A 119 -3.40 7.76 -11.51
C GLY A 119 -2.88 7.82 -12.95
N MET A 120 -2.45 6.68 -13.49
CA MET A 120 -1.82 6.60 -14.81
C MET A 120 -2.69 7.20 -15.91
N ARG A 121 -3.96 6.79 -16.02
CA ARG A 121 -4.88 7.27 -17.08
C ARG A 121 -5.06 8.78 -17.05
N VAL A 122 -5.23 9.35 -15.86
CA VAL A 122 -5.34 10.81 -15.70
C VAL A 122 -4.00 11.48 -16.00
N GLY A 123 -2.89 10.89 -15.57
CA GLY A 123 -1.55 11.34 -15.89
C GLY A 123 -1.31 11.43 -17.40
N ASP A 124 -1.74 10.42 -18.17
CA ASP A 124 -1.64 10.40 -19.63
C ASP A 124 -2.43 11.55 -20.27
N LEU A 125 -3.67 11.78 -19.83
CA LEU A 125 -4.49 12.90 -20.31
C LEU A 125 -3.87 14.27 -20.00
N ILE A 126 -3.22 14.41 -18.84
CA ILE A 126 -2.53 15.65 -18.47
C ILE A 126 -1.26 15.84 -19.29
N ARG A 127 -0.48 14.77 -19.52
CA ARG A 127 0.71 14.79 -20.39
C ARG A 127 0.34 15.20 -21.82
N GLU A 128 -0.70 14.59 -22.38
CA GLU A 128 -1.24 14.93 -23.70
C GLU A 128 -1.67 16.41 -23.77
N TYR A 129 -2.42 16.88 -22.77
CA TYR A 129 -2.85 18.28 -22.68
C TYR A 129 -1.68 19.27 -22.72
N VAL A 130 -0.63 19.02 -21.93
CA VAL A 130 0.52 19.94 -21.86
C VAL A 130 1.33 19.98 -23.14
N GLN A 131 1.32 18.89 -23.92
CA GLN A 131 2.07 18.80 -25.17
C GLN A 131 1.31 19.42 -26.36
N HIS A 132 -0.01 19.38 -26.35
CA HIS A 132 -0.83 19.81 -27.49
C HIS A 132 -1.49 21.18 -27.34
N ASP A 133 -1.71 21.66 -26.12
CA ASP A 133 -2.25 23.00 -25.90
C ASP A 133 -1.15 24.06 -26.12
N SER A 134 -1.49 25.17 -26.79
CA SER A 134 -0.53 26.26 -27.05
C SER A 134 -0.22 27.09 -25.81
N ASN A 135 -1.08 27.07 -24.78
CA ASN A 135 -0.91 27.78 -23.52
C ASN A 135 -1.50 26.96 -22.35
N PRO A 136 -0.90 25.80 -22.04
CA PRO A 136 -1.43 24.91 -21.02
C PRO A 136 -1.37 25.58 -19.65
N THR A 137 -2.47 25.51 -18.90
CA THR A 137 -2.56 26.06 -17.55
C THR A 137 -3.19 25.07 -16.58
N ALA A 138 -2.89 25.22 -15.29
CA ALA A 138 -3.46 24.43 -14.23
C ALA A 138 -3.70 25.25 -12.96
N LEU A 139 -4.70 24.81 -12.19
CA LEU A 139 -4.97 25.23 -10.83
C LEU A 139 -5.14 23.99 -9.94
N ILE A 140 -4.38 23.92 -8.85
CA ILE A 140 -4.44 22.83 -7.87
C ILE A 140 -5.26 23.29 -6.67
N SER A 141 -6.20 22.46 -6.24
CA SER A 141 -7.05 22.71 -5.06
C SER A 141 -7.16 21.45 -4.18
N PHE A 142 -7.51 21.65 -2.91
CA PHE A 142 -7.50 20.60 -1.88
C PHE A 142 -8.88 20.47 -1.25
N GLY A 143 -9.37 19.24 -1.13
CA GLY A 143 -10.67 18.93 -0.53
C GLY A 143 -10.61 18.61 0.97
N GLY A 144 -9.41 18.60 1.56
CA GLY A 144 -9.23 18.24 2.96
C GLY A 144 -9.48 16.75 3.21
N THR A 145 -9.99 16.42 4.40
CA THR A 145 -10.35 15.04 4.75
C THR A 145 -11.79 14.74 4.36
N VAL A 146 -12.00 13.65 3.63
CA VAL A 146 -13.33 13.13 3.30
C VAL A 146 -13.51 11.74 3.90
N LEU A 147 -14.69 11.48 4.46
CA LEU A 147 -15.08 10.20 5.06
C LEU A 147 -16.21 9.55 4.25
N ASN A 148 -16.52 8.29 4.55
CA ASN A 148 -17.53 7.48 3.87
C ASN A 148 -17.21 7.24 2.38
N VAL A 149 -15.93 7.11 2.04
CA VAL A 149 -15.47 6.78 0.68
C VAL A 149 -15.95 5.39 0.29
N ARG A 150 -16.44 5.27 -0.96
CA ARG A 150 -16.99 4.04 -1.53
C ARG A 150 -16.36 3.81 -2.91
N PRO A 151 -15.90 2.59 -3.24
CA PRO A 151 -15.83 1.41 -2.37
C PRO A 151 -14.72 1.51 -1.32
N SER A 152 -14.91 0.87 -0.17
CA SER A 152 -13.87 0.67 0.85
C SER A 152 -14.14 -0.57 1.72
N PRO A 153 -13.13 -1.39 2.07
CA PRO A 153 -11.73 -1.25 1.69
C PRO A 153 -11.46 -1.68 0.23
N VAL A 154 -10.34 -1.22 -0.30
CA VAL A 154 -9.73 -1.67 -1.56
C VAL A 154 -8.31 -2.14 -1.25
N VAL A 155 -7.84 -3.20 -1.91
CA VAL A 155 -6.45 -3.64 -1.73
C VAL A 155 -5.51 -2.60 -2.33
N ALA A 156 -4.55 -2.13 -1.54
CA ALA A 156 -3.54 -1.18 -2.01
C ALA A 156 -2.71 -1.81 -3.14
N ALA A 157 -2.41 -1.08 -4.20
CA ALA A 157 -1.64 -1.62 -5.32
C ALA A 157 -0.19 -1.93 -4.93
N PHE A 158 0.42 -1.14 -4.03
CA PHE A 158 1.77 -1.42 -3.54
C PHE A 158 1.86 -2.67 -2.66
N SER A 159 0.73 -3.18 -2.15
CA SER A 159 0.74 -4.35 -1.28
C SER A 159 1.29 -5.55 -2.06
N SER A 160 2.31 -6.26 -1.55
CA SER A 160 2.83 -7.42 -2.28
C SER A 160 1.77 -8.51 -2.45
N ARG A 161 1.83 -9.21 -3.58
CA ARG A 161 0.93 -10.32 -3.93
C ARG A 161 1.66 -11.64 -3.80
N GLY A 162 0.92 -12.72 -3.57
CA GLY A 162 1.42 -14.06 -3.79
C GLY A 162 1.59 -14.42 -5.27
N PRO A 163 2.01 -15.66 -5.58
CA PRO A 163 2.14 -16.76 -4.64
C PRO A 163 3.34 -16.68 -3.69
N ASN A 164 3.29 -17.48 -2.63
CA ASN A 164 4.45 -17.71 -1.79
C ASN A 164 5.51 -18.47 -2.59
N LEU A 165 6.60 -17.79 -2.96
CA LEU A 165 7.66 -18.38 -3.77
C LEU A 165 8.46 -19.47 -3.04
N VAL A 166 8.41 -19.50 -1.70
CA VAL A 166 9.12 -20.50 -0.88
C VAL A 166 8.29 -21.77 -0.75
N THR A 167 6.97 -21.63 -0.54
CA THR A 167 6.04 -22.77 -0.44
C THR A 167 4.73 -22.39 -1.12
N PRO A 168 4.60 -22.63 -2.43
CA PRO A 168 3.42 -22.23 -3.21
C PRO A 168 2.10 -22.82 -2.71
N GLN A 169 2.16 -23.94 -1.99
CA GLN A 169 1.01 -24.61 -1.38
C GLN A 169 0.41 -23.82 -0.20
N ILE A 170 1.14 -22.83 0.36
CA ILE A 170 0.65 -21.97 1.44
C ILE A 170 0.35 -20.58 0.87
N LEU A 171 -0.95 -20.26 0.81
CA LEU A 171 -1.46 -18.98 0.34
C LEU A 171 -0.84 -17.79 1.10
N LYS A 172 -0.46 -16.75 0.36
CA LYS A 172 0.02 -15.47 0.90
C LYS A 172 -0.55 -14.27 0.12
N PRO A 173 -0.88 -13.15 0.78
CA PRO A 173 -0.79 -12.90 2.23
C PRO A 173 -1.84 -13.71 3.04
N ASP A 174 -1.80 -13.64 4.38
CA ASP A 174 -2.77 -14.37 5.22
C ASP A 174 -4.09 -13.56 5.31
N VAL A 175 -3.97 -12.23 5.45
CA VAL A 175 -5.07 -11.26 5.66
C VAL A 175 -4.62 -9.87 5.22
N ILE A 176 -5.55 -8.94 5.04
CA ILE A 176 -5.27 -7.49 4.90
C ILE A 176 -5.83 -6.69 6.06
N GLY A 177 -5.26 -5.52 6.28
CA GLY A 177 -5.77 -4.53 7.22
C GLY A 177 -5.42 -3.11 6.84
N PRO A 178 -5.84 -2.11 7.63
CA PRO A 178 -5.63 -0.69 7.34
C PRO A 178 -4.16 -0.34 7.12
N GLY A 179 -3.81 0.04 5.89
CA GLY A 179 -2.43 0.33 5.51
C GLY A 179 -2.24 1.56 4.62
N VAL A 180 -3.31 2.23 4.23
CA VAL A 180 -3.25 3.41 3.36
C VAL A 180 -3.69 4.64 4.13
N ASN A 181 -2.87 5.67 4.07
CA ASN A 181 -3.05 6.95 4.71
C ASN A 181 -3.36 6.80 6.21
N ILE A 182 -2.52 6.08 6.96
CA ILE A 182 -2.68 5.86 8.41
C ILE A 182 -2.00 6.99 9.18
N LEU A 183 -2.75 7.62 10.09
CA LEU A 183 -2.24 8.63 11.02
C LEU A 183 -1.61 7.93 12.22
N ALA A 184 -0.34 8.22 12.53
CA ALA A 184 0.36 7.67 13.69
C ALA A 184 1.33 8.71 14.29
N GLY A 185 1.84 8.43 15.49
CA GLY A 185 2.84 9.27 16.14
C GLY A 185 4.12 9.40 15.30
N TRP A 186 4.73 10.57 15.33
CA TRP A 186 5.91 10.91 14.53
C TRP A 186 6.92 11.71 15.34
N SER A 187 8.21 11.49 15.07
CA SER A 187 9.28 12.22 15.76
C SER A 187 9.32 13.66 15.28
N GLU A 188 9.30 14.60 16.20
CA GLU A 188 9.52 16.02 15.89
C GLU A 188 10.98 16.30 15.49
N SER A 189 11.90 15.33 15.52
CA SER A 189 13.25 15.52 15.01
C SER A 189 13.31 15.64 13.48
N ILE A 190 12.38 15.01 12.75
CA ILE A 190 12.37 14.94 11.28
C ILE A 190 11.03 15.43 10.70
N GLY A 191 11.09 16.09 9.54
CA GLY A 191 9.87 16.56 8.86
C GLY A 191 8.98 15.42 8.36
N PRO A 192 7.67 15.67 8.10
CA PRO A 192 6.74 14.65 7.63
C PRO A 192 7.15 13.93 6.34
N THR A 193 7.96 14.57 5.48
CA THR A 193 8.48 13.96 4.25
C THR A 193 9.73 13.12 4.48
N GLY A 194 10.41 13.26 5.62
CA GLY A 194 11.71 12.67 5.89
C GLY A 194 12.88 13.33 5.13
N LEU A 195 12.63 14.39 4.35
CA LEU A 195 13.67 15.15 3.64
C LEU A 195 14.37 16.11 4.60
N GLU A 196 15.66 16.36 4.37
CA GLU A 196 16.45 17.28 5.21
C GLU A 196 15.94 18.73 5.12
N GLU A 197 15.45 19.16 3.95
CA GLU A 197 14.88 20.49 3.76
C GLU A 197 13.45 20.68 4.33
N ASP A 198 12.84 19.61 4.85
CA ASP A 198 11.53 19.66 5.48
C ASP A 198 11.64 20.02 6.96
N THR A 199 11.60 21.32 7.22
CA THR A 199 11.72 21.87 8.59
C THR A 199 10.43 21.79 9.40
N ARG A 200 9.32 21.28 8.82
CA ARG A 200 8.04 21.16 9.54
C ARG A 200 8.19 20.22 10.74
N LYS A 201 7.48 20.54 11.81
CA LYS A 201 7.45 19.77 13.06
C LYS A 201 6.03 19.31 13.30
N SER A 202 5.85 18.01 13.54
CA SER A 202 4.54 17.42 13.81
C SER A 202 4.68 16.20 14.70
N GLN A 203 3.83 16.12 15.70
CA GLN A 203 3.72 14.96 16.60
C GLN A 203 3.05 13.76 15.93
N PHE A 204 2.42 13.97 14.76
CA PHE A 204 1.75 12.93 13.99
C PHE A 204 2.09 13.04 12.50
N ASN A 205 2.09 11.91 11.81
CA ASN A 205 2.26 11.85 10.37
C ASN A 205 1.28 10.85 9.75
N ILE A 206 0.95 11.05 8.49
CA ILE A 206 0.10 10.16 7.71
C ILE A 206 0.99 9.43 6.71
N MET A 207 1.01 8.10 6.79
CA MET A 207 1.85 7.25 5.94
C MET A 207 1.07 6.05 5.41
N SER A 208 1.59 5.47 4.33
CA SER A 208 1.04 4.26 3.72
C SER A 208 2.09 3.17 3.61
N GLY A 209 1.68 1.93 3.80
CA GLY A 209 2.53 0.76 3.69
C GLY A 209 1.93 -0.45 4.39
N THR A 210 2.38 -1.64 4.02
CA THR A 210 2.13 -2.87 4.81
C THR A 210 2.72 -2.77 6.21
N SER A 211 3.78 -1.95 6.38
CA SER A 211 4.32 -1.54 7.69
C SER A 211 3.30 -0.82 8.57
N MET A 212 2.24 -0.22 8.01
CA MET A 212 1.15 0.41 8.76
C MET A 212 0.02 -0.58 9.05
N SER A 213 -0.23 -1.56 8.17
CA SER A 213 -1.17 -2.65 8.43
C SER A 213 -0.66 -3.62 9.51
N CYS A 214 0.62 -3.97 9.49
CA CYS A 214 1.24 -4.90 10.43
C CYS A 214 0.97 -4.57 11.93
N PRO A 215 1.16 -3.32 12.42
CA PRO A 215 0.88 -2.98 13.81
C PRO A 215 -0.61 -3.03 14.16
N HIS A 216 -1.53 -2.75 13.22
CA HIS A 216 -2.96 -2.97 13.46
C HIS A 216 -3.23 -4.44 13.77
N ILE A 217 -2.71 -5.34 12.93
CA ILE A 217 -2.95 -6.78 13.12
C ILE A 217 -2.22 -7.31 14.35
N SER A 218 -1.03 -6.80 14.65
CA SER A 218 -0.30 -7.14 15.88
C SER A 218 -1.08 -6.73 17.14
N GLY A 219 -1.68 -5.53 17.14
CA GLY A 219 -2.55 -5.06 18.21
C GLY A 219 -3.79 -5.94 18.37
N LEU A 220 -4.45 -6.31 17.26
CA LEU A 220 -5.58 -7.24 17.30
C LEU A 220 -5.18 -8.61 17.84
N ALA A 221 -4.04 -9.16 17.43
CA ALA A 221 -3.53 -10.43 17.95
C ALA A 221 -3.27 -10.36 19.46
N ALA A 222 -2.73 -9.25 19.97
CA ALA A 222 -2.53 -9.03 21.40
C ALA A 222 -3.86 -8.95 22.17
N LEU A 223 -4.85 -8.23 21.63
CA LEU A 223 -6.19 -8.15 22.24
C LEU A 223 -6.88 -9.51 22.27
N LEU A 224 -6.77 -10.30 21.20
CA LEU A 224 -7.28 -11.67 21.17
C LEU A 224 -6.56 -12.57 22.17
N LYS A 225 -5.24 -12.44 22.32
CA LYS A 225 -4.48 -13.18 23.34
C LYS A 225 -4.90 -12.78 24.76
N ALA A 226 -5.23 -11.51 24.99
CA ALA A 226 -5.72 -11.05 26.29
C ALA A 226 -7.12 -11.60 26.60
N ALA A 227 -8.01 -11.65 25.60
CA ALA A 227 -9.35 -12.20 25.75
C ALA A 227 -9.36 -13.74 25.84
N HIS A 228 -8.41 -14.40 25.17
CA HIS A 228 -8.25 -15.86 25.15
C HIS A 228 -6.81 -16.25 25.54
N PRO A 229 -6.45 -16.21 26.84
CA PRO A 229 -5.08 -16.44 27.30
C PRO A 229 -4.50 -17.80 26.91
N GLU A 230 -5.34 -18.81 26.73
CA GLU A 230 -4.91 -20.17 26.36
C GLU A 230 -4.72 -20.38 24.86
N TRP A 231 -5.16 -19.44 24.01
CA TRP A 231 -5.02 -19.61 22.56
C TRP A 231 -3.57 -19.59 22.12
N SER A 232 -3.21 -20.55 21.28
CA SER A 232 -1.92 -20.58 20.59
C SER A 232 -1.81 -19.41 19.59
N PRO A 233 -0.60 -19.06 19.14
CA PRO A 233 -0.43 -18.13 18.03
C PRO A 233 -1.15 -18.57 16.74
N SER A 234 -1.25 -19.88 16.50
CA SER A 234 -1.96 -20.44 15.35
C SER A 234 -3.47 -20.29 15.49
N ALA A 235 -4.02 -20.48 16.69
CA ALA A 235 -5.43 -20.26 16.97
C ALA A 235 -5.82 -18.78 16.78
N ILE A 236 -5.00 -17.84 17.26
CA ILE A 236 -5.21 -16.40 17.04
C ILE A 236 -5.16 -16.05 15.55
N LYS A 237 -4.16 -16.58 14.82
CA LYS A 237 -4.08 -16.42 13.37
C LYS A 237 -5.33 -16.96 12.68
N SER A 238 -5.78 -18.15 13.06
CA SER A 238 -6.98 -18.77 12.50
C SER A 238 -8.23 -17.93 12.76
N ALA A 239 -8.40 -17.41 13.98
CA ALA A 239 -9.53 -16.55 14.33
C ALA A 239 -9.58 -15.31 13.44
N LEU A 240 -8.45 -14.61 13.26
CA LEU A 240 -8.35 -13.43 12.39
C LEU A 240 -8.63 -13.73 10.91
N MET A 241 -8.17 -14.89 10.42
CA MET A 241 -8.36 -15.27 9.01
C MET A 241 -9.79 -15.73 8.71
N THR A 242 -10.32 -16.66 9.50
CA THR A 242 -11.63 -17.30 9.24
C THR A 242 -12.81 -16.36 9.46
N THR A 243 -12.60 -15.25 10.16
CA THR A 243 -13.64 -14.23 10.43
C THR A 243 -13.49 -12.96 9.59
N ALA A 244 -12.42 -12.86 8.80
CA ALA A 244 -12.20 -11.76 7.87
C ALA A 244 -13.35 -11.66 6.84
N TYR A 245 -13.54 -10.47 6.28
CA TYR A 245 -14.55 -10.22 5.26
C TYR A 245 -13.94 -9.92 3.90
N THR A 246 -14.66 -10.28 2.84
CA THR A 246 -14.25 -10.11 1.44
C THR A 246 -15.18 -9.19 0.64
N GLN A 247 -16.03 -8.43 1.35
CA GLN A 247 -16.93 -7.45 0.75
C GLN A 247 -16.61 -6.05 1.25
N ASP A 248 -16.72 -5.06 0.36
CA ASP A 248 -16.59 -3.66 0.70
C ASP A 248 -17.88 -3.08 1.32
N ASN A 249 -17.84 -1.82 1.70
CA ASN A 249 -18.97 -1.07 2.25
C ASN A 249 -20.14 -0.86 1.25
N THR A 250 -19.99 -1.25 -0.01
CA THR A 250 -21.07 -1.33 -1.01
C THR A 250 -21.66 -2.74 -1.13
N LYS A 251 -21.18 -3.69 -0.31
CA LYS A 251 -21.51 -5.13 -0.37
C LYS A 251 -21.08 -5.82 -1.66
N SER A 252 -20.07 -5.27 -2.32
CA SER A 252 -19.44 -5.87 -3.50
C SER A 252 -18.14 -6.56 -3.11
N PRO A 253 -17.66 -7.58 -3.85
CA PRO A 253 -16.34 -8.16 -3.59
C PRO A 253 -15.23 -7.10 -3.60
N LEU A 254 -14.22 -7.27 -2.76
CA LEU A 254 -13.08 -6.35 -2.67
C LEU A 254 -12.45 -6.11 -4.05
N LYS A 255 -12.06 -4.87 -4.32
CA LYS A 255 -11.32 -4.51 -5.54
C LYS A 255 -9.82 -4.44 -5.30
N ASP A 256 -9.05 -4.53 -6.37
CA ASP A 256 -7.63 -4.26 -6.40
C ASP A 256 -7.36 -2.87 -7.00
N ALA A 257 -6.66 -2.00 -6.27
CA ALA A 257 -6.32 -0.66 -6.76
C ALA A 257 -5.28 -0.65 -7.89
N ALA A 258 -4.59 -1.77 -8.15
CA ALA A 258 -3.58 -1.85 -9.22
C ALA A 258 -4.20 -1.65 -10.61
N ASP A 259 -5.35 -2.28 -10.87
CA ASP A 259 -6.02 -2.30 -12.17
C ASP A 259 -7.54 -1.99 -12.08
N GLY A 260 -8.08 -1.86 -10.86
CA GLY A 260 -9.51 -1.63 -10.62
C GLY A 260 -10.39 -2.88 -10.73
N SER A 261 -9.78 -4.06 -10.92
CA SER A 261 -10.47 -5.33 -11.04
C SER A 261 -10.90 -5.89 -9.67
N LEU A 262 -11.57 -7.04 -9.68
CA LEU A 262 -11.89 -7.77 -8.45
C LEU A 262 -10.61 -8.37 -7.86
N SER A 263 -10.44 -8.19 -6.56
CA SER A 263 -9.32 -8.76 -5.81
C SER A 263 -9.46 -10.27 -5.67
N ASN A 264 -8.33 -10.95 -5.54
CA ASN A 264 -8.25 -12.40 -5.36
C ASN A 264 -7.45 -12.76 -4.08
N PRO A 265 -7.46 -14.04 -3.65
CA PRO A 265 -6.78 -14.45 -2.42
C PRO A 265 -5.25 -14.25 -2.43
N TRP A 266 -4.60 -14.14 -3.58
CA TRP A 266 -3.17 -13.78 -3.65
C TRP A 266 -2.93 -12.30 -3.33
N ALA A 267 -3.97 -11.47 -3.36
CA ALA A 267 -3.90 -10.06 -2.98
C ALA A 267 -4.42 -9.83 -1.56
N HIS A 268 -5.57 -10.42 -1.19
CA HIS A 268 -6.20 -10.17 0.12
C HIS A 268 -6.14 -11.31 1.14
N GLY A 269 -5.58 -12.48 0.79
CA GLY A 269 -5.58 -13.65 1.67
C GLY A 269 -7.01 -14.08 2.01
N SER A 270 -7.33 -14.12 3.30
CA SER A 270 -8.69 -14.45 3.77
C SER A 270 -9.66 -13.27 3.73
N GLY A 271 -9.17 -12.05 3.43
CA GLY A 271 -9.98 -10.83 3.40
C GLY A 271 -9.44 -9.75 4.34
N HIS A 272 -10.24 -8.71 4.57
CA HIS A 272 -9.93 -7.65 5.52
C HIS A 272 -10.36 -8.06 6.92
N VAL A 273 -9.52 -7.75 7.93
CA VAL A 273 -9.80 -8.13 9.33
C VAL A 273 -11.12 -7.58 9.86
N GLU A 274 -11.82 -8.43 10.63
CA GLU A 274 -13.01 -8.08 11.42
C GLU A 274 -12.77 -8.37 12.92
N PRO A 275 -12.32 -7.36 13.69
CA PRO A 275 -11.95 -7.55 15.08
C PRO A 275 -13.07 -8.15 15.95
N GLN A 276 -14.31 -7.73 15.74
CA GLN A 276 -15.42 -8.13 16.62
C GLN A 276 -15.78 -9.60 16.44
N LYS A 277 -15.79 -10.09 15.19
CA LYS A 277 -16.04 -11.51 14.91
C LYS A 277 -14.88 -12.39 15.34
N ALA A 278 -13.64 -11.90 15.23
CA ALA A 278 -12.45 -12.66 15.63
C ALA A 278 -12.42 -12.99 17.14
N LEU A 279 -13.16 -12.25 17.97
CA LEU A 279 -13.30 -12.55 19.40
C LEU A 279 -14.04 -13.87 19.67
N SER A 280 -14.90 -14.31 18.76
CA SER A 280 -15.70 -15.53 18.91
C SER A 280 -15.84 -16.23 17.55
N PRO A 281 -14.75 -16.83 17.03
CA PRO A 281 -14.71 -17.40 15.68
C PRO A 281 -15.50 -18.71 15.57
N GLY A 282 -15.99 -19.26 16.69
CA GLY A 282 -16.62 -20.58 16.77
C GLY A 282 -15.59 -21.69 16.73
N LEU A 283 -14.88 -21.84 15.61
CA LEU A 283 -13.84 -22.84 15.41
C LEU A 283 -12.50 -22.18 15.08
N VAL A 284 -11.41 -22.81 15.53
CA VAL A 284 -10.04 -22.42 15.18
C VAL A 284 -9.28 -23.63 14.65
N TYR A 285 -8.46 -23.40 13.63
CA TYR A 285 -7.51 -24.38 13.09
C TYR A 285 -6.19 -24.22 13.82
N ASP A 286 -6.05 -24.95 14.92
CA ASP A 286 -4.84 -24.93 15.72
C ASP A 286 -3.76 -25.88 15.18
N ILE A 287 -2.51 -25.51 15.35
CA ILE A 287 -1.34 -26.29 14.94
C ILE A 287 -0.16 -25.94 15.85
N SER A 288 0.54 -26.97 16.33
CA SER A 288 1.63 -26.86 17.28
C SER A 288 2.97 -26.55 16.62
N THR A 289 3.97 -26.16 17.41
CA THR A 289 5.34 -26.00 16.92
C THR A 289 5.88 -27.29 16.30
N ASP A 290 5.58 -28.45 16.87
CA ASP A 290 6.08 -29.73 16.34
C ASP A 290 5.50 -30.06 14.97
N ASP A 291 4.31 -29.54 14.64
CA ASP A 291 3.72 -29.71 13.31
C ASP A 291 4.41 -28.81 12.28
N TYR A 292 4.83 -27.60 12.66
CA TYR A 292 5.71 -26.77 11.81
C TYR A 292 7.08 -27.43 11.59
N VAL A 293 7.64 -28.08 12.62
CA VAL A 293 8.89 -28.86 12.47
C VAL A 293 8.67 -30.03 11.53
N ALA A 294 7.57 -30.78 11.68
CA ALA A 294 7.22 -31.88 10.77
C ALA A 294 7.00 -31.38 9.33
N PHE A 295 6.40 -30.20 9.14
CA PHE A 295 6.29 -29.54 7.85
C PHE A 295 7.67 -29.23 7.26
N LEU A 296 8.57 -28.60 8.01
CA LEU A 296 9.95 -28.31 7.55
C LEU A 296 10.71 -29.60 7.19
N CYS A 297 10.56 -30.66 7.98
CA CYS A 297 11.13 -31.97 7.72
C CYS A 297 10.52 -32.69 6.50
N SER A 298 9.40 -32.20 5.98
CA SER A 298 8.77 -32.72 4.76
C SER A 298 9.19 -31.95 3.51
N LEU A 299 9.91 -30.84 3.68
CA LEU A 299 10.53 -30.11 2.59
C LEU A 299 11.89 -30.72 2.29
N GLU A 300 12.42 -30.45 1.10
CA GLU A 300 13.73 -30.94 0.64
C GLU A 300 14.92 -30.20 1.31
N TYR A 301 14.77 -29.84 2.58
CA TYR A 301 15.85 -29.28 3.41
C TYR A 301 16.70 -30.39 4.02
N THR A 302 18.00 -30.15 4.15
CA THR A 302 18.89 -31.04 4.92
C THR A 302 18.57 -30.94 6.41
N LEU A 303 18.98 -31.96 7.18
CA LEU A 303 18.76 -31.97 8.62
C LEU A 303 19.43 -30.77 9.30
N GLU A 304 20.61 -30.37 8.85
CA GLU A 304 21.37 -29.22 9.36
C GLU A 304 20.60 -27.92 9.12
N HIS A 305 19.97 -27.75 7.95
CA HIS A 305 19.12 -26.59 7.67
C HIS A 305 17.91 -26.54 8.62
N VAL A 306 17.23 -27.67 8.84
CA VAL A 306 16.10 -27.73 9.75
C VAL A 306 16.54 -27.42 11.19
N GLN A 307 17.65 -28.00 11.65
CA GLN A 307 18.21 -27.73 12.98
C GLN A 307 18.61 -26.26 13.15
N ALA A 308 19.15 -25.62 12.11
CA ALA A 308 19.48 -24.21 12.10
C ALA A 308 18.24 -23.31 12.21
N ILE A 309 17.17 -23.63 11.46
CA ILE A 309 15.89 -22.88 11.50
C ILE A 309 15.21 -23.04 12.86
N VAL A 310 15.09 -24.27 13.36
CA VAL A 310 14.38 -24.59 14.60
C VAL A 310 15.21 -24.22 15.84
N LYS A 311 16.54 -24.03 15.68
CA LYS A 311 17.50 -23.80 16.76
C LYS A 311 17.46 -24.89 17.85
N LYS A 312 17.22 -26.13 17.43
CA LYS A 312 17.20 -27.32 18.31
C LYS A 312 18.07 -28.42 17.67
N PRO A 313 19.25 -28.74 18.24
CA PRO A 313 20.17 -29.70 17.64
C PRO A 313 19.66 -31.15 17.66
N ASN A 314 18.69 -31.47 18.52
CA ASN A 314 18.17 -32.84 18.68
C ASN A 314 16.99 -33.15 17.75
N VAL A 315 16.66 -32.27 16.79
CA VAL A 315 15.63 -32.57 15.79
C VAL A 315 16.15 -33.66 14.85
N THR A 316 15.38 -34.73 14.70
CA THR A 316 15.74 -35.92 13.89
C THR A 316 14.89 -36.10 12.62
N CYS A 317 13.86 -35.27 12.43
CA CYS A 317 12.90 -35.39 11.32
C CYS A 317 12.24 -36.77 11.16
N SER A 318 12.16 -37.54 12.26
CA SER A 318 11.46 -38.83 12.32
C SER A 318 9.93 -38.70 12.16
N ARG A 319 9.37 -37.50 12.39
CA ARG A 319 7.97 -37.14 12.11
C ARG A 319 7.92 -36.15 10.94
N ASN A 320 7.12 -36.47 9.92
CA ASN A 320 6.88 -35.66 8.72
C ASN A 320 5.39 -35.70 8.30
N ILE A 321 4.97 -34.88 7.33
CA ILE A 321 3.58 -34.76 6.88
C ILE A 321 3.06 -36.08 6.27
N GLN A 322 3.91 -36.87 5.61
CA GLN A 322 3.51 -38.18 5.08
C GLN A 322 3.18 -39.15 6.23
N THR A 323 3.92 -39.09 7.33
CA THR A 323 3.62 -39.87 8.55
C THR A 323 2.42 -39.31 9.33
N LEU A 324 2.13 -38.00 9.24
CA LEU A 324 0.96 -37.38 9.86
C LEU A 324 -0.35 -37.66 9.11
N ALA A 325 -0.31 -37.82 7.78
CA ALA A 325 -1.48 -38.18 6.97
C ALA A 325 -2.03 -39.59 7.28
N ASN A 326 -1.21 -40.45 7.89
CA ASN A 326 -1.61 -41.78 8.39
C ASN A 326 -2.15 -41.75 9.83
N SER A 327 -2.17 -40.58 10.48
CA SER A 327 -2.80 -40.34 11.78
C SER A 327 -4.10 -39.58 11.56
N THR A 328 -5.17 -39.89 12.31
CA THR A 328 -6.57 -39.44 12.11
C THR A 328 -6.84 -37.93 12.32
N THR A 329 -5.85 -37.07 12.09
CA THR A 329 -5.97 -35.62 12.24
C THR A 329 -6.40 -34.99 10.92
N LEU A 330 -7.58 -34.36 10.89
CA LEU A 330 -8.10 -33.60 9.74
C LEU A 330 -7.02 -32.64 9.21
N HIS A 331 -6.60 -32.85 7.95
CA HIS A 331 -5.76 -31.90 7.22
C HIS A 331 -6.59 -31.20 6.15
N PHE A 332 -6.51 -29.87 6.14
CA PHE A 332 -6.94 -29.08 5.01
C PHE A 332 -6.02 -29.40 3.84
N ARG A 333 -6.55 -30.14 2.85
CA ARG A 333 -6.06 -30.01 1.48
C ARG A 333 -6.31 -28.55 1.09
N TRP A 334 -5.24 -27.75 1.13
CA TRP A 334 -5.19 -26.51 0.37
C TRP A 334 -5.46 -26.92 -1.09
N CYS A 335 -6.58 -26.45 -1.64
CA CYS A 335 -7.14 -26.93 -2.91
C CYS A 335 -6.06 -27.13 -3.98
N SER A 336 -5.68 -28.38 -4.24
CA SER A 336 -5.16 -28.76 -5.55
C SER A 336 -6.37 -28.77 -6.48
N GLY A 337 -6.67 -27.62 -7.08
CA GLY A 337 -7.58 -27.56 -8.21
C GLY A 337 -6.95 -28.26 -9.39
N THR A 338 -7.10 -29.58 -9.47
CA THR A 338 -7.13 -30.27 -10.76
C THR A 338 -8.44 -29.87 -11.44
N ASN A 339 -8.32 -29.15 -12.55
CA ASN A 339 -9.18 -29.16 -13.74
C ASN A 339 -8.35 -28.40 -14.79
N GLY A 340 -7.85 -29.00 -15.88
CA GLY A 340 -8.62 -29.86 -16.76
C GLY A 340 -9.46 -29.00 -17.69
N LEU A 341 -8.80 -28.18 -18.52
CA LEU A 341 -9.02 -27.95 -19.96
C LEU A 341 -7.92 -27.01 -20.48
#